data_AF-A0A9Y2AY32-F1
#
_entry.id   AF-A0A9Y2AY32-F1
#
_cell.length_a   1.000
_cell.length_b   1.000
_cell.length_c   1.000
_cell.angle_alpha   90.00
_cell.angle_beta   90.00
_cell.angle_gamma   90.00
#
_symmetry.space_group_name_H-M   'P 1'
#
loop_
_entity.id
_entity.type
_entity.pdbx_description
1 polymer ?
#
loop_
_entity_poly.entity_id
_entity_poly.type
_entity_poly.pdbx_seq_one_letter_code
_entity_poly.pdbx_strand_id
1 'polypeptide(L)' 'MKVYDPERTEKAKAALARMPKRTLDIFIANQVEGLSYVEIARREGLFLWQVRRHMLRAIHIIAREMR' A
#
# COMPACT_ATOMS: atom_id res chain seq x y z
N MET A 1 -16.53 16.44 -10.60
CA MET A 1 -15.28 15.71 -10.95
C MET A 1 -14.20 16.18 -9.98
N LYS A 2 -13.66 15.31 -9.11
CA LYS A 2 -12.58 15.73 -8.19
C LYS A 2 -11.36 16.05 -9.05
N VAL A 3 -10.99 17.33 -9.13
CA VAL A 3 -9.74 17.74 -9.78
C VAL A 3 -8.64 17.35 -8.82
N TYR A 4 -8.01 16.20 -9.07
CA TYR A 4 -6.83 15.81 -8.33
C TYR A 4 -5.66 16.67 -8.80
N ASP A 5 -4.89 17.18 -7.85
CA ASP A 5 -3.61 17.82 -8.12
C ASP A 5 -2.73 16.86 -8.94
N PRO A 6 -2.38 17.20 -10.19
CA PRO A 6 -1.65 16.30 -11.07
C PRO A 6 -0.26 15.96 -10.51
N GLU A 7 0.39 16.89 -9.79
CA GLU A 7 1.70 16.64 -9.18
C GLU A 7 1.61 15.57 -8.09
N ARG A 8 0.62 15.70 -7.19
CA ARG A 8 0.36 14.69 -6.15
C ARG A 8 0.00 13.34 -6.74
N THR A 9 -0.73 13.34 -7.86
CA THR A 9 -1.11 12.11 -8.56
C THR A 9 0.12 11.39 -9.11
N GLU A 10 1.05 12.12 -9.72
CA GLU A 10 2.29 11.53 -10.23
C GLU A 10 3.23 11.05 -9.11
N LYS A 11 3.36 11.81 -8.01
CA LYS A 11 4.11 11.35 -6.82
C LYS A 11 3.51 10.06 -6.23
N ALA A 12 2.19 9.97 -6.14
CA ALA A 12 1.51 8.76 -5.66
C ALA A 12 1.77 7.57 -6.60
N LYS A 13 1.67 7.75 -7.92
CA LYS A 13 1.98 6.70 -8.91
C LYS A 13 3.43 6.22 -8.79
N ALA A 14 4.37 7.15 -8.64
CA ALA A 14 5.79 6.82 -8.45
C ALA A 14 6.02 6.00 -7.17
N ALA A 15 5.34 6.34 -6.08
CA ALA A 15 5.40 5.58 -4.84
C ALA A 15 4.90 4.15 -4.99
N LEU A 16 3.72 3.97 -5.62
CA LEU A 16 3.15 2.65 -5.86
C LEU A 16 4.05 1.81 -6.78
N ALA A 17 4.62 2.41 -7.83
CA ALA A 17 5.52 1.73 -8.76
C ALA A 17 6.83 1.24 -8.11
N ARG A 18 7.29 1.92 -7.05
CA ARG A 18 8.49 1.52 -6.28
C ARG A 18 8.24 0.41 -5.27
N MET A 19 6.97 0.07 -4.99
CA MET A 19 6.66 -0.98 -4.03
C MET A 19 6.99 -2.37 -4.57
N PRO A 20 7.61 -3.26 -3.78
CA PRO A 20 7.68 -4.68 -4.14
C PRO A 20 6.27 -5.24 -4.33
N LYS A 21 6.06 -6.10 -5.34
CA LYS A 21 4.74 -6.62 -5.71
C LYS A 21 3.90 -7.08 -4.51
N ARG A 22 4.44 -7.92 -3.63
CA ARG A 22 3.73 -8.42 -2.44
C ARG A 22 3.28 -7.29 -1.49
N THR A 23 4.09 -6.25 -1.36
CA THR A 23 3.78 -5.09 -0.53
C THR A 23 2.66 -4.26 -1.15
N LEU A 24 2.69 -4.08 -2.47
CA LEU A 24 1.63 -3.41 -3.22
C LEU A 24 0.31 -4.18 -3.12
N ASP A 25 0.32 -5.50 -3.35
CA ASP A 25 -0.87 -6.35 -3.27
C ASP A 25 -1.54 -6.23 -1.88
N ILE A 26 -0.76 -6.32 -0.80
CA ILE A 26 -1.24 -6.17 0.59
C ILE A 26 -1.79 -4.77 0.84
N PHE A 27 -1.11 -3.73 0.35
CA PHE A 27 -1.55 -2.35 0.51
C PHE A 27 -2.89 -2.09 -0.20
N ILE A 28 -3.04 -2.58 -1.43
CA ILE A 28 -4.29 -2.46 -2.21
C ILE A 28 -5.42 -3.24 -1.55
N ALA A 29 -5.17 -4.47 -1.09
CA ALA A 29 -6.14 -5.26 -0.35
C ALA A 29 -6.69 -4.51 0.88
N ASN A 30 -5.84 -3.77 1.59
CA ASN A 30 -6.28 -2.98 2.73
C ASN A 30 -6.99 -1.66 2.33
N GLN A 31 -6.39 -0.88 1.42
CA GLN A 31 -6.81 0.49 1.16
C GLN A 31 -7.90 0.61 0.09
N VAL A 32 -7.93 -0.31 -0.87
CA VAL A 32 -8.90 -0.30 -1.98
C VAL A 32 -10.01 -1.30 -1.73
N GLU A 33 -9.66 -2.51 -1.30
CA GLU A 33 -10.65 -3.57 -1.06
C GLU A 33 -11.23 -3.55 0.36
N GLY A 34 -10.64 -2.77 1.28
CA GLY A 34 -11.15 -2.59 2.64
C GLY A 34 -10.88 -3.76 3.60
N LEU A 35 -10.01 -4.71 3.22
CA LEU A 35 -9.72 -5.87 4.07
C LEU A 35 -8.91 -5.47 5.31
N SER A 36 -9.26 -6.03 6.46
CA SER A 36 -8.46 -5.95 7.67
C SER A 36 -7.16 -6.75 7.53
N TYR A 37 -6.18 -6.46 8.38
CA TYR A 37 -4.91 -7.20 8.34
C TYR A 37 -5.06 -8.69 8.67
N VAL A 38 -6.09 -9.06 9.45
CA VAL A 38 -6.38 -10.47 9.77
C VAL A 38 -6.99 -11.18 8.55
N GLU A 39 -7.87 -10.52 7.81
CA GLU A 39 -8.44 -11.06 6.57
C GLU A 39 -7.37 -11.20 5.48
N ILE A 40 -6.49 -10.22 5.34
CA ILE A 40 -5.35 -10.29 4.43
C ILE A 40 -4.42 -11.45 4.83
N ALA A 41 -4.08 -11.57 6.10
CA ALA A 41 -3.24 -12.67 6.61
C ALA A 41 -3.82 -14.03 6.23
N ARG A 42 -5.13 -14.23 6.43
CA ARG A 42 -5.83 -15.47 6.06
C ARG A 42 -5.85 -15.71 4.54
N ARG A 43 -6.19 -14.70 3.75
CA ARG A 43 -6.24 -14.77 2.28
C ARG A 43 -4.89 -15.11 1.66
N GLU A 44 -3.82 -14.53 2.21
CA GLU A 44 -2.48 -14.58 1.65
C GLU A 44 -1.61 -15.73 2.21
N GLY A 45 -2.13 -16.48 3.19
CA GLY A 45 -1.38 -17.52 3.90
C GLY A 45 -0.21 -16.96 4.72
N LEU A 46 -0.37 -15.77 5.30
CA LEU A 46 0.66 -15.06 6.05
C LEU A 46 0.30 -14.96 7.54
N PHE A 47 1.31 -14.79 8.37
CA PHE A 47 1.13 -14.34 9.74
C PHE A 47 0.80 -12.85 9.80
N LEU A 48 0.03 -12.44 10.82
CA LEU A 48 -0.39 -11.04 11.01
C LEU A 48 0.81 -10.06 11.07
N TRP A 49 1.93 -10.47 11.67
CA TRP A 49 3.12 -9.63 11.75
C TRP A 49 3.78 -9.41 10.39
N GLN A 50 3.67 -10.36 9.46
CA GLN A 50 4.19 -10.20 8.09
C GLN A 50 3.36 -9.15 7.34
N VAL A 51 2.03 -9.19 7.48
CA VAL A 51 1.13 -8.17 6.91
C VAL A 51 1.48 -6.78 7.45
N ARG A 52 1.63 -6.64 8.77
CA ARG A 52 2.06 -5.37 9.40
C ARG A 52 3.40 -4.88 8.87
N ARG A 53 4.38 -5.78 8.69
CA ARG A 53 5.70 -5.45 8.13
C ARG A 53 5.59 -4.92 6.69
N HIS A 54 4.75 -5.54 5.85
CA HIS A 54 4.49 -5.05 4.50
C HIS A 54 3.82 -3.67 4.54
N MET A 55 2.84 -3.45 5.40
CA MET A 55 2.18 -2.14 5.54
C MET A 55 3.14 -1.05 5.99
N LEU A 56 4.02 -1.32 6.97
CA LEU A 56 5.07 -0.38 7.37
C LEU A 56 6.00 -0.03 6.21
N ARG A 57 6.35 -1.02 5.38
CA ARG A 57 7.17 -0.79 4.18
C ARG A 57 6.43 0.09 3.16
N ALA A 58 5.14 -0.14 2.93
CA ALA A 58 4.33 0.67 2.04
C ALA A 58 4.27 2.13 2.51
N ILE A 59 3.99 2.35 3.80
CA ILE A 59 3.95 3.69 4.42
C ILE A 59 5.31 4.38 4.30
N HIS A 60 6.41 3.66 4.56
CA HIS A 60 7.75 4.22 4.43
C HIS A 60 8.05 4.70 3.00
N ILE A 61 7.67 3.91 1.98
CA ILE A 61 7.86 4.28 0.57
C ILE A 61 7.03 5.52 0.24
N ILE A 62 5.74 5.53 0.58
CA ILE A 62 4.85 6.67 0.35
C ILE A 62 5.40 7.93 1.04
N ALA A 63 5.77 7.83 2.31
CA ALA A 63 6.30 8.96 3.07
C ALA A 63 7.63 9.50 2.55
N ARG A 64 8.38 8.73 1.76
CA ARG A 64 9.60 9.20 1.10
C ARG A 64 9.30 9.92 -0.20
N GLU A 65 8.32 9.45 -0.97
CA GLU A 65 7.94 10.05 -2.25
C GLU A 65 7.07 11.29 -2.14
N MET A 66 6.29 11.38 -1.07
CA MET A 66 5.37 12.49 -0.83
C MET A 66 6.04 13.68 -0.13
N ARG A 67 7.35 13.63 0.09
CA ARG A 67 8.14 14.78 0.58
C ARG A 67 8.31 15.86 -0.50
#